data_AF-A0A2D4P9S2-F1
#
_entry.id   AF-A0A2D4P9S2-F1
#
_cell.length_a   1.000
_cell.length_b   1.000
_cell.length_c   1.000
_cell.angle_alpha   90.00
_cell.angle_beta   90.00
_cell.angle_gamma   90.00
#
_symmetry.space_group_name_H-M   'P 1'
#
loop_
_entity.id
_entity.type
_entity.pdbx_description
1 polymer ?
#
loop_
_entity_poly.entity_id
_entity_poly.type
_entity_poly.pdbx_seq_one_letter_code
_entity_poly.pdbx_strand_id
1 'polypeptide(L)'
;LNVFLFCYYYLIYDKGLQFYYTRELLGPYLALARAPAACLNFNCLLILLPVCRNLLSFLRGSSACCSVRVRRQLDRNLTFHKLVAWMIALHTAIHTIAHLFNVERLVDARTEENGSIKAA
;
A
#
# COMPACT_ATOMS: atom_id res chain seq x y z
N LEU A 1 9.70 -0.11 7.74
CA LEU A 1 9.55 -0.76 6.41
C LEU A 1 8.28 -0.30 5.71
N ASN A 2 7.07 -0.49 6.28
CA ASN A 2 5.83 0.07 5.72
C ASN A 2 5.90 1.58 5.43
N VAL A 3 6.38 2.39 6.38
CA VAL A 3 6.55 3.85 6.15
C VAL A 3 7.50 4.15 4.99
N PHE A 4 8.63 3.44 4.93
CA PHE A 4 9.58 3.58 3.82
C PHE A 4 8.94 3.20 2.47
N LEU A 5 8.23 2.07 2.42
CA LEU A 5 7.56 1.58 1.22
C LEU A 5 6.47 2.57 0.78
N PHE A 6 5.70 3.10 1.73
CA PHE A 6 4.70 4.12 1.50
C PHE A 6 5.32 5.37 0.90
N CYS A 7 6.33 5.96 1.54
CA CYS A 7 7.00 7.16 1.03
C CYS A 7 7.64 6.94 -0.33
N TYR A 8 8.28 5.79 -0.55
CA TYR A 8 8.92 5.44 -1.81
C TYR A 8 7.91 5.39 -2.95
N TYR A 9 6.83 4.62 -2.80
CA TYR A 9 5.80 4.53 -3.83
C TYR A 9 5.03 5.85 -3.98
N TYR A 10 4.77 6.56 -2.88
CA TYR A 10 4.15 7.88 -2.93
C TYR A 10 4.95 8.83 -3.82
N LEU A 11 6.26 8.95 -3.60
CA LEU A 11 7.14 9.81 -4.41
C LEU A 11 7.21 9.37 -5.88
N ILE A 12 7.16 8.07 -6.17
CA ILE A 12 7.13 7.56 -7.56
C ILE A 12 5.87 8.01 -8.29
N TYR A 13 4.69 7.86 -7.67
CA TYR A 13 3.43 8.23 -8.30
C TYR A 13 3.21 9.75 -8.31
N ASP A 14 3.75 10.46 -7.33
CA ASP A 14 3.67 11.92 -7.23
C ASP A 14 4.63 12.64 -8.19
N LYS A 15 5.85 12.13 -8.39
CA LYS A 15 6.89 12.80 -9.20
C LYS A 15 7.22 12.11 -10.53
N GLY A 16 6.77 10.88 -10.73
CA GLY A 16 7.03 10.14 -11.96
C GLY A 16 6.40 10.83 -13.17
N LEU A 17 7.21 11.08 -14.20
CA LEU A 17 6.76 11.67 -15.47
C LEU A 17 5.78 10.73 -16.21
N GLN A 18 5.94 9.42 -16.04
CA GLN A 18 5.06 8.40 -16.64
C GLN A 18 3.61 8.50 -16.16
N PHE A 19 3.38 9.11 -14.99
CA PHE A 19 2.05 9.27 -14.40
C PHE A 19 1.49 10.67 -14.55
N TYR A 20 2.12 11.52 -15.38
CA TYR A 20 1.73 12.93 -15.55
C TYR A 20 0.25 13.07 -15.93
N TYR A 21 -0.19 12.40 -16.99
CA TYR A 21 -1.58 12.49 -17.47
C TYR A 21 -2.59 12.00 -16.43
N THR A 22 -2.28 10.86 -15.79
CA THR A 22 -3.13 10.28 -14.74
C THR A 22 -3.18 11.18 -13.51
N ARG A 23 -2.08 11.83 -13.14
CA ARG A 23 -2.02 12.77 -12.01
C ARG A 23 -2.80 14.05 -12.29
N GLU A 24 -2.89 14.50 -13.54
CA GLU A 24 -3.71 15.66 -13.89
C GLU A 24 -5.21 15.39 -13.67
N LEU A 25 -5.68 14.24 -14.18
CA LEU A 25 -7.06 13.78 -14.01
C LEU A 25 -7.43 13.54 -12.54
N LEU A 26 -6.57 12.81 -11.82
CA LEU A 26 -6.92 12.20 -10.54
C LEU A 26 -6.30 12.93 -9.34
N GLY A 27 -5.36 13.84 -9.60
CA GLY A 27 -4.74 14.69 -8.60
C GLY A 27 -3.85 13.93 -7.60
N PRO A 28 -3.65 14.50 -6.39
CA PRO A 28 -2.79 13.91 -5.35
C PRO A 28 -3.36 12.59 -4.79
N TYR A 29 -4.63 12.30 -5.04
CA TYR A 29 -5.30 11.07 -4.59
C TYR A 29 -4.77 9.82 -5.30
N LEU A 30 -4.20 9.96 -6.51
CA LEU A 30 -3.55 8.85 -7.22
C LEU A 30 -2.39 8.27 -6.41
N ALA A 31 -1.47 9.12 -5.96
CA ALA A 31 -0.32 8.70 -5.16
C ALA A 31 -0.77 8.15 -3.79
N LEU A 32 -1.77 8.78 -3.17
CA LEU A 32 -2.38 8.31 -1.93
C LEU A 32 -3.13 6.99 -2.07
N ALA A 33 -3.63 6.61 -3.25
CA ALA A 33 -4.27 5.31 -3.46
C ALA A 33 -3.25 4.21 -3.73
N ARG A 34 -2.18 4.51 -4.48
CA ARG A 34 -1.18 3.53 -4.92
C ARG A 34 -0.12 3.20 -3.85
N ALA A 35 0.31 4.18 -3.06
CA ALA A 35 1.26 3.96 -1.97
C ALA A 35 0.76 2.96 -0.89
N PRO A 36 -0.47 3.08 -0.34
CA PRO A 36 -0.97 2.11 0.61
C PRO A 36 -1.31 0.78 -0.05
N ALA A 37 -1.64 0.73 -1.34
CA ALA A 37 -1.84 -0.55 -2.05
C ALA A 37 -0.56 -1.39 -2.09
N ALA A 38 0.60 -0.77 -2.36
CA ALA A 38 1.88 -1.46 -2.31
C ALA A 38 2.21 -1.98 -0.90
N CYS A 39 1.93 -1.16 0.12
CA CYS A 39 2.07 -1.56 1.51
C CYS A 39 1.10 -2.69 1.89
N LEU A 40 -0.14 -2.65 1.38
CA LEU A 40 -1.14 -3.68 1.60
C LEU A 40 -0.68 -5.02 1.02
N ASN A 41 -0.23 -5.06 -0.24
CA ASN A 41 0.31 -6.26 -0.87
C ASN A 41 1.47 -6.86 -0.07
N PHE A 42 2.37 -6.00 0.41
CA PHE A 42 3.49 -6.44 1.25
C PHE A 42 3.01 -7.00 2.60
N ASN A 43 2.09 -6.33 3.29
CA ASN A 43 1.57 -6.82 4.56
C ASN A 43 0.73 -8.11 4.39
N CYS A 44 -0.02 -8.24 3.29
CA CYS A 44 -0.75 -9.47 2.94
C CYS A 44 0.19 -10.64 2.65
N LEU A 45 1.39 -10.41 2.12
CA LEU A 45 2.43 -11.43 2.05
C LEU A 45 2.97 -11.76 3.45
N LEU A 46 3.27 -10.73 4.26
CA LEU A 46 3.86 -10.89 5.59
C LEU A 46 2.95 -11.60 6.60
N ILE A 47 1.62 -11.48 6.48
CA ILE A 47 0.68 -12.08 7.43
C ILE A 47 0.65 -13.61 7.35
N LEU A 48 1.04 -14.19 6.21
CA LEU A 48 1.17 -15.63 5.98
C LEU A 48 2.44 -16.21 6.60
N LEU A 49 3.52 -15.43 6.67
CA LEU A 49 4.80 -15.86 7.25
C LEU A 49 4.65 -16.49 8.65
N PRO A 50 3.99 -15.86 9.65
CA PRO A 50 3.85 -16.44 11.00
C PRO A 50 3.03 -17.73 11.05
N VAL A 51 2.25 -18.04 10.02
CA VAL A 51 1.37 -19.23 9.95
C VAL A 51 2.09 -20.42 9.28
N CYS A 52 3.01 -20.16 8.35
CA CYS A 52 3.80 -21.20 7.67
C CYS A 52 4.95 -21.74 8.55
N ARG A 53 4.62 -22.64 9.49
CA ARG A 53 5.58 -23.20 10.47
C ARG A 53 6.80 -23.89 9.84
N ASN A 54 6.64 -24.58 8.71
CA ASN A 54 7.75 -25.24 8.00
C ASN A 54 8.73 -24.22 7.39
N LEU A 55 8.22 -23.12 6.83
CA LEU A 55 9.03 -22.01 6.33
C LEU A 55 9.75 -21.30 7.50
N LEU A 56 9.08 -21.15 8.64
CA LEU A 56 9.71 -20.65 9.87
C LEU A 56 10.88 -21.52 10.33
N SER A 57 10.71 -22.84 10.32
CA SER A 57 11.76 -23.79 10.69
C SER A 57 12.93 -23.76 9.69
N PHE A 58 12.64 -23.66 8.39
CA PHE A 58 13.65 -23.48 7.35
C PHE A 58 14.40 -22.14 7.51
N LEU A 59 13.69 -21.05 7.77
CA LEU A 59 14.30 -19.74 8.03
C LEU A 59 15.14 -19.76 9.30
N ARG A 60 14.73 -20.46 10.37
CA ARG A 60 15.56 -20.67 11.57
C ARG A 60 16.83 -21.46 11.26
N GLY A 61 16.76 -22.51 10.45
CA GLY A 61 17.92 -23.29 10.00
C GLY A 61 18.89 -22.49 9.13
N SER A 62 18.37 -21.63 8.27
CA SER A 62 19.15 -20.73 7.40
C SER A 62 19.61 -19.43 8.10
N SER A 63 19.18 -19.18 9.35
CA SER A 63 19.36 -17.89 10.06
C SER A 63 20.72 -17.70 10.77
N ALA A 64 21.83 -18.12 10.18
CA ALA A 64 23.13 -17.61 10.61
C ALA A 64 23.26 -16.08 10.38
N CYS A 65 22.38 -15.47 9.55
CA CYS A 65 22.51 -14.08 9.09
C CYS A 65 21.33 -13.13 9.50
N CYS A 66 20.16 -13.65 9.88
CA CYS A 66 19.01 -12.78 10.22
C CYS A 66 19.05 -12.33 11.69
N SER A 67 19.17 -11.01 11.90
CA SER A 67 19.21 -10.31 13.19
C SER A 67 18.34 -10.96 14.27
N VAL A 68 18.92 -11.22 15.44
CA VAL A 68 18.28 -11.81 16.64
C VAL A 68 16.88 -11.21 16.94
N ARG A 69 16.66 -9.94 16.58
CA ARG A 69 15.39 -9.22 16.74
C ARG A 69 14.26 -9.77 15.85
N VAL A 70 14.54 -10.14 14.61
CA VAL A 70 13.56 -10.73 13.68
C VAL A 70 13.15 -12.12 14.18
N ARG A 71 14.12 -12.93 14.60
CA ARG A 71 13.85 -14.24 15.20
C ARG A 71 12.96 -14.14 16.44
N ARG A 72 13.25 -13.18 17.33
CA ARG A 72 12.46 -12.96 18.56
C ARG A 72 11.02 -12.48 18.27
N GLN A 73 10.81 -11.72 17.20
CA GLN A 73 9.46 -11.35 16.74
C GLN A 73 8.72 -12.55 16.12
N LEU A 74 9.44 -13.40 15.39
CA LEU A 74 8.92 -14.61 14.77
C LEU A 74 8.54 -15.68 15.81
N ASP A 75 9.28 -15.75 16.92
CA ASP A 75 8.94 -16.59 18.09
C ASP A 75 7.60 -16.15 18.72
N ARG A 76 7.27 -14.85 18.66
CA ARG A 76 5.97 -14.28 19.04
C ARG A 76 5.05 -14.10 17.82
N ASN A 77 4.96 -15.15 17.00
CA ASN A 77 4.19 -15.18 15.74
C ASN A 77 2.76 -14.62 15.84
N LEU A 78 2.02 -14.89 16.93
CA LEU A 78 0.65 -14.38 17.13
C LEU A 78 0.62 -12.86 17.35
N THR A 79 1.58 -12.31 18.08
CA THR A 79 1.65 -10.85 18.28
C THR A 79 2.06 -10.15 16.98
N PHE A 80 3.00 -10.75 16.24
CA PHE A 80 3.39 -10.28 14.92
C PHE A 80 2.21 -10.32 13.93
N HIS A 81 1.46 -11.42 13.89
CA HIS A 81 0.27 -11.55 13.03
C HIS A 81 -0.80 -10.48 13.37
N LYS A 82 -1.06 -10.22 14.66
CA LYS A 82 -1.97 -9.14 15.08
C LYS A 82 -1.50 -7.75 14.66
N LEU A 83 -0.20 -7.46 14.78
CA LEU A 83 0.38 -6.19 14.34
C LEU A 83 0.22 -6.01 12.82
N VAL A 84 0.54 -7.04 12.03
CA VAL A 84 0.37 -7.00 10.58
C VAL A 84 -1.11 -6.84 10.20
N ALA A 85 -2.03 -7.52 10.90
CA ALA A 85 -3.47 -7.38 10.67
C ALA A 85 -3.97 -5.94 10.90
N TRP A 86 -3.53 -5.27 11.97
CA TRP A 86 -3.84 -3.85 12.20
C TRP A 86 -3.27 -2.95 11.11
N MET A 87 -2.06 -3.23 10.62
CA MET A 87 -1.48 -2.49 9.50
C MET A 87 -2.26 -2.70 8.21
N ILE A 88 -2.72 -3.92 7.91
CA ILE A 88 -3.59 -4.21 6.76
C ILE A 88 -4.86 -3.37 6.86
N ALA A 89 -5.55 -3.41 8.01
CA ALA A 89 -6.78 -2.64 8.22
C ALA A 89 -6.56 -1.13 7.98
N LEU A 90 -5.48 -0.56 8.51
CA LEU A 90 -5.12 0.85 8.31
C LEU A 90 -4.88 1.18 6.83
N HIS A 91 -4.05 0.39 6.12
CA HIS A 91 -3.75 0.65 4.71
C HIS A 91 -4.96 0.43 3.82
N THR A 92 -5.82 -0.54 4.13
CA THR A 92 -7.10 -0.74 3.43
C THR A 92 -8.00 0.49 3.59
N ALA A 93 -8.15 1.02 4.81
CA ALA A 93 -8.95 2.22 5.03
C ALA A 93 -8.44 3.42 4.22
N ILE A 94 -7.13 3.69 4.28
CA ILE A 94 -6.50 4.78 3.51
C ILE A 94 -6.68 4.57 2.00
N HIS A 95 -6.44 3.35 1.51
CA HIS A 95 -6.58 2.99 0.10
C HIS A 95 -8.01 3.18 -0.41
N THR A 96 -9.02 2.72 0.34
CA THR A 96 -10.44 2.87 -0.03
C THR A 96 -10.84 4.34 -0.05
N ILE A 97 -10.50 5.11 1.00
CA ILE A 97 -10.82 6.54 1.06
C ILE A 97 -10.16 7.30 -0.09
N ALA A 98 -8.89 7.01 -0.39
CA ALA A 98 -8.21 7.62 -1.53
C ALA A 98 -8.91 7.29 -2.86
N HIS A 99 -9.39 6.06 -3.04
CA HIS A 99 -10.17 5.68 -4.23
C HIS A 99 -11.51 6.40 -4.32
N LEU A 100 -12.18 6.72 -3.21
CA LEU A 100 -13.42 7.50 -3.23
C LEU A 100 -13.17 8.90 -3.78
N PHE A 101 -12.18 9.62 -3.24
CA PHE A 101 -11.80 10.95 -3.75
C PHE A 101 -11.34 10.93 -5.21
N ASN A 102 -10.65 9.86 -5.60
CA ASN A 102 -10.21 9.62 -6.96
C ASN A 102 -11.40 9.50 -7.93
N VAL A 103 -12.48 8.84 -7.52
CA VAL A 103 -13.72 8.71 -8.30
C VAL A 103 -14.46 10.04 -8.35
N GLU A 104 -14.60 10.76 -7.23
CA GLU A 104 -15.24 12.08 -7.20
C GLU A 104 -14.58 13.04 -8.19
N ARG A 105 -13.26 13.18 -8.12
CA ARG A 105 -12.52 14.06 -9.03
C ARG A 105 -12.61 13.65 -10.49
N LEU A 106 -12.68 12.35 -10.76
CA LEU A 106 -12.90 11.84 -12.11
C LEU A 106 -14.31 12.20 -12.62
N VAL A 107 -15.34 12.12 -11.78
CA VAL A 107 -16.71 12.49 -12.15
C VAL A 107 -16.81 14.00 -12.40
N ASP A 108 -16.18 14.82 -11.56
CA ASP A 108 -16.15 16.27 -11.72
C ASP A 108 -15.51 16.67 -13.05
N ALA A 109 -14.32 16.14 -13.35
CA ALA A 109 -13.61 16.41 -14.61
C ALA A 109 -14.44 16.04 -15.85
N ARG A 110 -15.21 14.96 -15.80
CA ARG A 110 -16.09 14.51 -16.89
C ARG A 110 -17.35 15.37 -17.03
N THR A 111 -17.82 15.94 -15.92
CA THR A 111 -18.98 16.84 -15.91
C THR A 111 -18.61 18.19 -16.50
N GLU A 112 -17.44 18.71 -16.20
CA GLU A 112 -16.88 19.93 -16.80
C GLU A 112 -16.70 19.78 -18.32
N GLU A 113 -16.13 18.66 -18.78
CA GLU A 113 -15.97 18.34 -20.20
C GLU A 113 -17.34 18.34 -20.93
N ASN A 114 -18.34 17.64 -20.38
CA ASN A 114 -19.69 17.61 -20.94
C ASN A 114 -20.38 18.98 -20.95
N GLY A 115 -20.11 19.84 -19.96
CA GLY A 115 -20.60 21.21 -19.91
C GLY A 115 -19.99 22.08 -21.01
N SER A 116 -18.67 21.97 -21.22
CA SER A 116 -17.96 22.69 -22.29
C SER A 116 -18.43 22.29 -23.68
N ILE A 117 -18.72 21.00 -23.92
CA ILE A 117 -19.25 20.52 -25.21
C ILE A 117 -20.66 21.04 -25.47
N LYS A 118 -21.48 21.22 -24.44
CA LYS A 118 -22.84 21.77 -24.57
C LYS A 118 -22.88 23.29 -24.76
N ALA A 119 -21.82 24.00 -24.37
CA ALA A 119 -21.71 25.45 -24.46
C ALA A 119 -21.02 25.96 -25.74
N ALA A 120 -20.39 25.05 -26.50
CA ALA A 120 -19.75 25.31 -27.80
C ALA A 120 -20.72 25.01 -28.96
#